data_AF-A0A2D7MIV8-F1
#
_entry.id   AF-A0A2D7MIV8-F1
#
_cell.length_a   1.000
_cell.length_b   1.000
_cell.length_c   1.000
_cell.angle_alpha   90.00
_cell.angle_beta   90.00
_cell.angle_gamma   90.00
#
_symmetry.space_group_name_H-M   'P 1'
#
loop_
_entity.id
_entity.type
_entity.pdbx_description
1 polymer ?
#
loop_
_entity_poly.entity_id
_entity_poly.type
_entity_poly.pdbx_seq_one_letter_code
_entity_poly.pdbx_strand_id
1 'polypeptide(L)'
;MSDSGFLQLPEEPIVTVRTETNRGHSPETIAEMCVDRIVSVSDKAPQPIRDQAHMFKEHLKPLVLFYLKKAVQSDRTTMYNLLVENGNQEAAEIIRRM
;
A
#
# COMPACT_ATOMS: atom_id res chain seq x y z
N MET A 1 0.09 24.27 -44.22
CA MET A 1 1.27 23.86 -43.45
C MET A 1 0.76 22.98 -42.34
N SER A 2 1.20 21.72 -42.35
CA SER A 2 0.64 20.59 -41.62
C SER A 2 0.71 20.79 -40.11
N ASP A 3 -0.47 20.81 -39.48
CA ASP A 3 -0.62 20.63 -38.04
C ASP A 3 -0.43 19.14 -37.73
N SER A 4 0.83 18.77 -37.49
CA SER A 4 1.22 17.44 -37.07
C SER A 4 0.92 17.33 -35.57
N GLY A 5 -0.31 16.94 -35.24
CA GLY A 5 -0.77 16.65 -33.88
C GLY A 5 -0.02 15.47 -33.25
N PHE A 6 1.23 15.73 -32.83
CA PHE A 6 2.05 14.78 -32.11
C PHE A 6 1.62 14.82 -30.64
N LEU A 7 1.25 13.65 -30.10
CA LEU A 7 0.86 13.52 -28.70
C LEU A 7 2.05 13.90 -27.82
N GLN A 8 2.01 15.07 -27.20
CA GLN A 8 3.07 15.56 -26.32
C GLN A 8 2.92 14.85 -24.97
N LEU A 9 3.73 13.81 -24.77
CA LEU A 9 3.73 13.06 -23.51
C LEU A 9 4.44 13.90 -22.43
N PRO A 10 3.90 13.93 -21.20
CA PRO A 10 4.57 14.61 -20.09
C PRO A 10 5.92 13.95 -19.79
N GLU A 11 6.92 14.77 -19.47
CA GLU A 11 8.28 14.31 -19.13
C GLU A 11 8.30 13.52 -17.81
N GLU A 12 7.36 13.82 -16.90
CA GLU A 12 7.22 13.11 -15.65
C GLU A 12 6.17 11.98 -15.75
N PRO A 13 6.48 10.79 -15.20
CA PRO A 13 5.54 9.68 -15.21
C PRO A 13 4.28 10.02 -14.41
N ILE A 14 3.12 9.92 -15.06
CA ILE A 14 1.79 10.16 -14.47
C ILE A 14 1.47 9.14 -13.37
N VAL A 15 2.16 7.99 -13.35
CA VAL A 15 1.95 6.89 -12.42
C VAL A 15 3.27 6.43 -11.84
N THR A 16 3.34 6.34 -10.52
CA THR A 16 4.46 5.73 -9.79
C THR A 16 4.20 4.23 -9.60
N VAL A 17 5.13 3.39 -10.07
CA VAL A 17 5.09 1.93 -9.88
C VAL A 17 6.13 1.51 -8.84
N ARG A 18 5.72 0.70 -7.86
CA ARG A 18 6.62 0.09 -6.88
C ARG A 18 6.57 -1.42 -7.02
N THR A 19 7.73 -2.04 -7.24
CA THR A 19 7.87 -3.49 -7.42
C THR A 19 8.75 -4.10 -6.35
N GLU A 20 8.54 -5.39 -6.10
CA GLU A 20 9.36 -6.23 -5.22
C GLU A 20 9.75 -7.50 -5.98
N THR A 21 10.87 -8.11 -5.61
CA THR A 21 11.36 -9.33 -6.26
C THR A 21 11.03 -10.54 -5.41
N ASN A 22 10.29 -11.51 -5.99
CA ASN A 22 9.93 -12.78 -5.35
C ASN A 22 9.14 -12.65 -4.03
N ARG A 23 8.40 -11.55 -3.86
CA ARG A 23 7.52 -11.31 -2.70
C ARG A 23 6.50 -10.21 -3.00
N GLY A 24 5.50 -10.09 -2.13
CA GLY A 24 4.68 -8.89 -2.05
C GLY A 24 5.33 -7.77 -1.21
N HIS A 25 4.75 -6.57 -1.31
CA HIS A 25 5.12 -5.42 -0.48
C HIS A 25 4.96 -5.75 1.02
N SER A 26 5.90 -5.29 1.84
CA SER A 26 5.76 -5.40 3.29
C SER A 26 4.61 -4.51 3.80
N PRO A 27 4.05 -4.81 4.99
CA PRO A 27 3.12 -3.89 5.66
C PRO A 27 3.69 -2.47 5.81
N GLU A 28 4.99 -2.31 6.03
CA GLU A 28 5.67 -1.02 6.10
C GLU A 28 5.64 -0.26 4.77
N THR A 29 5.93 -0.95 3.65
CA THR A 29 5.86 -0.35 2.31
C THR A 29 4.43 0.03 1.95
N ILE A 30 3.45 -0.85 2.25
CA ILE A 30 2.04 -0.58 2.01
C ILE A 30 1.55 0.58 2.87
N ALA A 31 1.98 0.65 4.14
CA ALA A 31 1.63 1.76 5.03
C ALA A 31 2.11 3.10 4.46
N GLU A 32 3.37 3.17 4.00
CA GLU A 32 3.93 4.36 3.34
C GLU A 32 3.09 4.77 2.13
N MET A 33 2.85 3.83 1.20
CA MET A 33 2.05 4.10 0.00
C MET A 33 0.63 4.57 0.32
N CYS A 34 0.03 4.00 1.37
CA CYS A 34 -1.30 4.37 1.81
C CYS A 34 -1.33 5.79 2.36
N VAL A 35 -0.40 6.15 3.25
CA VAL A 35 -0.37 7.50 3.82
C VAL A 35 0.01 8.56 2.80
N ASP A 36 0.93 8.27 1.87
CA ASP A 36 1.25 9.14 0.74
C ASP A 36 -0.01 9.49 -0.06
N ARG A 37 -0.82 8.46 -0.36
CA ARG A 37 -2.06 8.64 -1.12
C ARG A 37 -3.16 9.35 -0.34
N ILE A 38 -3.22 9.18 0.98
CA ILE A 38 -4.18 9.91 1.83
C ILE A 38 -3.81 11.40 1.85
N VAL A 39 -2.52 11.70 2.08
CA VAL A 39 -2.04 13.08 2.22
C VAL A 39 -2.10 13.84 0.88
N SER A 40 -1.89 13.15 -0.25
CA SER A 40 -1.93 13.79 -1.58
C SER A 40 -3.28 14.41 -1.94
N VAL A 41 -4.37 14.02 -1.26
CA VAL A 41 -5.68 14.68 -1.38
C VAL A 41 -5.59 16.18 -1.04
N SER A 42 -4.63 16.56 -0.18
CA SER A 42 -4.42 17.94 0.26
C SER A 42 -3.47 18.75 -0.62
N ASP A 43 -2.88 18.19 -1.68
CA ASP A 43 -1.79 18.84 -2.42
C ASP A 43 -2.20 20.15 -3.11
N LYS A 44 -3.50 20.28 -3.46
CA LYS A 44 -4.07 21.49 -4.06
C LYS A 44 -4.73 22.41 -3.03
N ALA A 45 -4.68 22.07 -1.74
CA ALA A 45 -5.25 22.89 -0.68
C ALA A 45 -4.40 24.16 -0.44
N PRO A 46 -4.98 25.21 0.19
CA PRO A 46 -4.22 26.36 0.66
C PRO A 46 -3.03 25.94 1.53
N GLN A 47 -1.92 26.69 1.45
CA GLN A 47 -0.65 26.32 2.06
C GLN A 47 -0.75 25.87 3.53
N PRO A 48 -1.46 26.58 4.43
CA PRO A 48 -1.54 26.15 5.84
C PRO A 48 -2.17 24.76 6.02
N ILE A 49 -3.15 24.40 5.18
CA ILE A 49 -3.86 23.11 5.26
C ILE A 49 -3.01 21.98 4.68
N ARG A 50 -2.34 22.25 3.56
CA ARG A 50 -1.42 21.28 2.94
C ARG A 50 -0.27 20.96 3.90
N ASP A 51 0.40 21.96 4.44
CA ASP A 51 1.55 21.77 5.32
C ASP A 51 1.13 20.97 6.58
N GLN A 52 -0.04 21.27 7.16
CA GLN A 52 -0.61 20.51 8.28
C GLN A 52 -0.88 19.05 7.92
N ALA A 53 -1.47 18.77 6.74
CA ALA A 53 -1.77 17.41 6.29
C ALA A 53 -0.50 16.58 6.08
N HIS A 54 0.53 17.19 5.48
CA HIS A 54 1.83 16.56 5.28
C HIS A 54 2.55 16.28 6.62
N MET A 55 2.45 17.19 7.60
CA MET A 55 2.96 16.92 8.95
C MET A 55 2.22 15.76 9.65
N PHE A 56 0.91 15.64 9.44
CA PHE A 56 0.11 14.59 10.07
C PHE A 56 0.39 13.18 9.52
N LYS A 57 1.04 13.09 8.35
CA LYS A 57 1.49 11.82 7.74
C LYS A 57 2.23 10.91 8.73
N GLU A 58 3.13 11.49 9.53
CA GLU A 58 3.95 10.75 10.50
C GLU A 58 3.12 10.12 11.63
N HIS A 59 1.95 10.67 11.94
CA HIS A 59 1.01 10.09 12.91
C HIS A 59 0.11 9.01 12.29
N LEU A 60 -0.24 9.16 11.01
CA LEU A 60 -1.06 8.17 10.30
C LEU A 60 -0.30 6.87 10.03
N LYS A 61 0.98 6.98 9.64
CA LYS A 61 1.80 5.83 9.25
C LYS A 61 1.84 4.69 10.29
N PRO A 62 2.15 4.94 11.58
CA PRO A 62 2.15 3.87 12.58
C PRO A 62 0.76 3.26 12.82
N LEU A 63 -0.31 4.05 12.72
CA LEU A 63 -1.68 3.57 12.87
C LEU A 63 -2.07 2.64 11.72
N VAL A 64 -1.80 3.05 10.47
CA VAL A 64 -2.04 2.22 9.28
C VAL A 64 -1.21 0.94 9.35
N LEU A 65 0.08 1.05 9.70
CA LEU A 65 0.96 -0.10 9.87
C LEU A 65 0.42 -1.10 10.90
N PHE A 66 -0.06 -0.60 12.05
CA PHE A 66 -0.65 -1.43 13.09
C PHE A 66 -1.82 -2.25 12.56
N TYR A 67 -2.77 -1.61 11.87
CA TYR A 67 -3.93 -2.31 11.33
C TYR A 67 -3.59 -3.24 10.16
N LEU A 68 -2.62 -2.91 9.32
CA LEU A 68 -2.13 -3.83 8.29
C LEU A 68 -1.53 -5.09 8.90
N LYS A 69 -0.74 -4.97 9.98
CA LYS A 69 -0.22 -6.13 10.71
C LYS A 69 -1.34 -6.98 11.31
N LYS A 70 -2.39 -6.34 11.85
CA LYS A 70 -3.57 -7.04 12.34
C LYS A 70 -4.34 -7.75 11.23
N ALA A 71 -4.49 -7.12 10.07
CA ALA A 71 -5.15 -7.71 8.91
C ALA A 71 -4.40 -8.97 8.44
N VAL A 72 -3.06 -8.89 8.28
CA VAL A 72 -2.24 -10.05 7.91
C VAL A 72 -2.35 -11.18 8.94
N GLN A 73 -2.33 -10.85 10.24
CA GLN A 73 -2.50 -11.86 11.29
C GLN A 73 -3.88 -12.53 11.21
N SER A 74 -4.94 -11.74 11.04
CA SER A 74 -6.31 -12.25 10.92
C SER A 74 -6.48 -13.13 9.68
N ASP A 75 -5.94 -12.70 8.54
CA ASP A 75 -6.00 -13.45 7.28
C ASP A 75 -5.29 -14.80 7.39
N ARG A 76 -4.09 -14.83 8.00
CA ARG A 76 -3.36 -16.08 8.27
C ARG A 76 -4.13 -17.03 9.16
N THR A 77 -4.84 -16.53 10.18
CA THR A 77 -5.71 -17.36 11.03
C THR A 77 -6.87 -17.96 10.24
N THR A 78 -7.55 -17.16 9.42
CA THR A 78 -8.63 -17.65 8.54
C THR A 78 -8.10 -18.71 7.58
N MET A 79 -6.96 -18.45 6.95
CA MET A 79 -6.35 -19.39 5.99
C MET A 79 -5.90 -20.69 6.65
N TYR A 80 -5.31 -20.61 7.85
CA TYR A 80 -4.94 -21.79 8.63
C TYR A 80 -6.17 -22.69 8.88
N ASN A 81 -7.26 -22.11 9.37
CA ASN A 81 -8.48 -22.86 9.68
C ASN A 81 -9.04 -23.52 8.42
N LEU A 82 -9.11 -22.78 7.30
CA LEU A 82 -9.58 -23.31 6.02
C LEU A 82 -8.72 -24.49 5.54
N LEU A 83 -7.40 -24.41 5.68
CA LEU A 83 -6.50 -25.49 5.28
C LEU A 83 -6.68 -26.74 6.16
N VAL A 84 -6.83 -26.57 7.47
CA VAL A 84 -7.12 -27.67 8.41
C VAL A 84 -8.46 -28.33 8.10
N GLU A 85 -9.52 -27.55 7.85
CA GLU A 85 -10.85 -28.06 7.48
C GLU A 85 -10.82 -28.89 6.19
N ASN A 86 -9.95 -28.55 5.25
CA ASN A 86 -9.75 -29.30 4.01
C ASN A 86 -8.72 -30.45 4.13
N GLY A 87 -8.22 -30.75 5.33
CA GLY A 87 -7.27 -31.84 5.58
C GLY A 87 -5.81 -31.53 5.22
N ASN A 88 -5.47 -30.29 4.88
CA ASN A 88 -4.12 -29.87 4.46
C ASN A 88 -3.26 -29.39 5.66
N GLN A 89 -2.97 -30.28 6.61
CA GLN A 89 -2.29 -29.96 7.87
C GLN A 89 -0.89 -29.34 7.68
N GLU A 90 -0.10 -29.86 6.73
CA GLU A 90 1.27 -29.40 6.48
C GLU A 90 1.28 -27.97 5.92
N ALA A 91 0.41 -27.68 4.95
CA ALA A 91 0.27 -26.34 4.38
C ALA A 91 -0.21 -25.34 5.45
N ALA A 92 -1.13 -25.74 6.32
CA ALA A 92 -1.60 -24.90 7.42
C ALA A 92 -0.42 -24.50 8.35
N GLU A 93 0.43 -25.45 8.71
CA GLU A 93 1.60 -25.18 9.55
C GLU A 93 2.63 -24.26 8.88
N ILE A 94 2.79 -24.32 7.57
CA ILE A 94 3.63 -23.36 6.82
C ILE A 94 3.06 -21.95 6.98
N ILE A 95 1.78 -21.74 6.68
CA ILE A 95 1.12 -20.43 6.77
C ILE A 95 1.19 -19.84 8.19
N ARG A 96 1.04 -20.67 9.23
CA ARG A 96 1.11 -20.24 10.63
C ARG A 96 2.48 -19.70 11.04
N ARG A 97 3.57 -20.18 10.41
CA ARG A 97 4.97 -19.89 10.78
C ARG A 97 5.60 -18.77 9.96
N MET A 98 4.98 -18.38 8.85
CA MET A 98 5.34 -17.17 8.09
C MET A 98 5.10 -15.91 8.93
#